data_AF-A0A379GDA7-F1
#
_entry.id   AF-A0A379GDA7-F1
#
_cell.length_a   1.000
_cell.length_b   1.000
_cell.length_c   1.000
_cell.angle_alpha   90.00
_cell.angle_beta   90.00
_cell.angle_gamma   90.00
#
_symmetry.space_group_name_H-M   'P 1'
#
loop_
_entity.id
_entity.type
_entity.pdbx_description
1 polymer ?
#
loop_
_entity_poly.entity_id
_entity_poly.type
_entity_poly.pdbx_seq_one_letter_code
_entity_poly.pdbx_strand_id
1 'polypeptide(L)'
;MKDDDGVVQLYTVSPTTKAIRQVTSQQWDIQSAFTWSYSGEYLTFICDNSVMLCNAKTGELTRLTDKTAQAPSGDAVVFSPNDQYIAFMRDIDGYRQIFTVESGL
;
A
#
# COMPACT_ATOMS: atom_id res chain seq x y z
N MET A 1 7.83 3.37 9.66
CA MET A 1 9.00 3.24 10.57
C MET A 1 9.56 1.84 10.41
N LYS A 2 10.79 1.56 10.84
CA LYS A 2 11.25 0.17 10.88
C LYS A 2 10.70 -0.53 12.12
N ASP A 3 10.27 -1.78 11.98
CA ASP A 3 9.95 -2.66 13.11
C ASP A 3 11.23 -3.25 13.74
N ASP A 4 11.05 -4.14 14.71
CA ASP A 4 12.15 -4.77 15.47
C ASP A 4 13.04 -5.66 14.58
N ASP A 5 12.51 -6.16 13.47
CA ASP A 5 13.26 -6.93 12.46
C ASP A 5 13.95 -6.01 11.43
N GLY A 6 13.81 -4.69 11.57
CA GLY A 6 14.41 -3.70 10.69
C GLY A 6 13.67 -3.49 9.38
N VAL A 7 12.46 -4.03 9.25
CA VAL A 7 11.59 -3.95 8.06
C VAL A 7 10.75 -2.69 8.14
N VAL A 8 10.67 -1.94 7.05
CA VAL A 8 9.83 -0.74 6.95
C VAL A 8 8.36 -1.16 6.97
N GLN A 9 7.62 -0.71 7.97
CA GLN A 9 6.18 -0.94 8.16
C GLN A 9 5.38 0.36 8.23
N LEU A 10 4.06 0.24 8.02
CA LEU A 10 3.10 1.29 8.28
C LEU A 10 2.66 1.32 9.75
N TYR A 11 2.52 2.54 10.25
CA TYR A 11 2.04 2.83 11.60
C TYR A 11 0.98 3.92 11.52
N THR A 12 0.02 3.84 12.42
CA THR A 12 -0.95 4.92 12.66
C THR A 12 -0.58 5.64 13.94
N VAL A 13 -0.86 6.94 14.00
CA VAL A 13 -0.71 7.76 15.20
C VAL A 13 -2.04 8.40 15.51
N SER A 14 -2.55 8.20 16.72
CA SER A 14 -3.75 8.88 17.18
C SER A 14 -3.48 10.39 17.29
N PRO A 15 -4.27 11.26 16.62
CA PRO A 15 -4.06 12.70 16.72
C PRO A 15 -4.34 13.22 18.13
N THR A 16 -5.21 12.54 18.89
CA THR A 16 -5.62 12.93 20.24
C THR A 16 -4.68 12.39 21.31
N THR A 17 -4.42 11.08 21.32
CA THR A 17 -3.65 10.43 22.40
C THR A 17 -2.16 10.34 22.09
N LYS A 18 -1.75 10.61 20.86
CA LYS A 18 -0.38 10.38 20.33
C LYS A 18 0.06 8.92 20.38
N ALA A 19 -0.86 7.99 20.69
CA ALA A 19 -0.57 6.57 20.68
C ALA A 19 -0.18 6.11 19.27
N ILE A 20 0.94 5.40 19.17
CA ILE A 20 1.44 4.80 17.95
C ILE A 20 0.98 3.35 17.91
N ARG A 21 0.47 2.90 16.77
CA ARG A 21 0.12 1.49 16.53
C ARG A 21 0.68 1.03 15.19
N GLN A 22 1.42 -0.07 15.23
CA GLN A 22 1.86 -0.77 14.03
C GLN A 22 0.66 -1.37 13.30
N VAL A 23 0.56 -1.10 12.00
CA VAL A 23 -0.53 -1.62 11.15
C VAL A 23 -0.07 -2.85 10.40
N THR A 24 1.12 -2.82 9.81
CA THR A 24 1.66 -3.93 9.01
C THR A 24 2.82 -4.61 9.75
N SER A 25 2.99 -5.91 9.53
CA SER A 25 4.06 -6.72 10.13
C SER A 25 4.56 -7.79 9.15
N GLN A 26 4.77 -7.38 7.90
CA GLN A 26 5.20 -8.30 6.82
C GLN A 26 6.72 -8.45 6.80
N GLN A 27 7.22 -9.54 6.21
CA GLN A 27 8.67 -9.76 6.04
C GLN A 27 9.32 -8.87 4.96
N TRP A 28 8.55 -8.01 4.30
CA TRP A 28 9.01 -7.15 3.20
C TRP A 28 8.76 -5.69 3.53
N ASP A 29 9.67 -4.83 3.11
CA ASP A 29 9.53 -3.38 3.25
C ASP A 29 8.27 -2.87 2.52
N ILE A 30 7.67 -1.81 3.05
CA ILE A 30 6.81 -0.93 2.27
C ILE A 30 7.68 -0.17 1.26
N GLN A 31 7.33 -0.27 -0.02
CA GLN A 31 8.16 0.16 -1.15
C GLN A 31 7.68 1.47 -1.81
N SER A 32 6.67 2.13 -1.24
CA SER A 32 6.03 3.31 -1.85
C SER A 32 5.45 4.29 -0.82
N ALA A 33 5.02 5.45 -1.33
CA ALA A 33 3.97 6.21 -0.67
C ALA A 33 2.69 5.35 -0.50
N PHE A 34 1.86 5.70 0.47
CA PHE A 34 0.59 5.02 0.73
C PHE A 34 -0.57 6.02 0.65
N THR A 35 -1.78 5.52 0.40
CA THR A 35 -3.00 6.32 0.46
C THR A 35 -4.12 5.60 1.20
N TRP A 36 -5.03 6.40 1.77
CA TRP A 36 -6.25 5.92 2.42
C TRP A 36 -7.37 5.79 1.40
N SER A 37 -8.23 4.79 1.59
CA SER A 37 -9.54 4.73 0.93
C SER A 37 -10.42 5.90 1.39
N TYR A 38 -11.46 6.21 0.63
CA TYR A 38 -12.45 7.23 0.99
C TYR A 38 -13.12 6.91 2.33
N SER A 39 -13.41 5.63 2.60
CA SER A 39 -13.96 5.20 3.90
C SER A 39 -13.00 5.41 5.09
N GLY A 40 -11.70 5.54 4.83
CA GLY A 40 -10.66 5.55 5.86
C GLY A 40 -10.43 4.20 6.54
N GLU A 41 -11.03 3.12 6.04
CA GLU A 41 -10.87 1.77 6.61
C GLU A 41 -9.69 1.01 5.99
N TYR A 42 -9.29 1.39 4.77
CA TYR A 42 -8.26 0.70 4.02
C TYR A 42 -7.10 1.62 3.63
N LEU A 43 -5.95 1.01 3.44
CA LEU A 43 -4.73 1.61 2.91
C LEU A 43 -4.31 0.85 1.66
N THR A 44 -3.71 1.55 0.70
CA THR A 44 -3.00 0.92 -0.42
C THR A 44 -1.59 1.45 -0.56
N PHE A 45 -0.68 0.57 -0.98
CA PHE A 45 0.75 0.79 -1.13
C PHE A 45 1.39 -0.38 -1.90
N ILE A 46 2.68 -0.25 -2.20
CA ILE A 46 3.50 -1.32 -2.77
C ILE A 46 4.23 -2.06 -1.66
N CYS A 47 4.12 -3.39 -1.68
CA CYS A 47 4.91 -4.29 -0.83
C CYS A 47 5.11 -5.60 -1.60
N ASP A 48 6.26 -6.26 -1.41
CA ASP A 48 6.65 -7.47 -2.15
C ASP A 48 6.39 -7.39 -3.68
N ASN A 49 6.73 -6.24 -4.25
CA ASN A 49 6.59 -5.89 -5.68
C ASN A 49 5.16 -5.99 -6.24
N SER A 50 4.15 -5.84 -5.39
CA SER A 50 2.73 -5.83 -5.77
C SER A 50 1.98 -4.68 -5.13
N VAL A 51 0.87 -4.30 -5.77
CA VAL A 51 -0.14 -3.43 -5.15
C VAL A 51 -0.86 -4.24 -4.06
N MET A 52 -0.90 -3.68 -2.86
CA MET A 52 -1.55 -4.27 -1.70
C MET A 52 -2.75 -3.44 -1.26
N LEU A 53 -3.77 -4.12 -0.75
CA LEU A 53 -4.85 -3.55 0.04
C LEU A 53 -4.66 -4.00 1.49
N CYS A 54 -4.67 -3.06 2.42
CA CYS A 54 -4.50 -3.32 3.84
C CYS A 54 -5.73 -2.83 4.60
N ASN A 55 -6.37 -3.69 5.39
CA ASN A 55 -7.33 -3.23 6.37
C ASN A 55 -6.57 -2.48 7.47
N ALA A 56 -6.84 -1.19 7.65
CA ALA A 56 -6.07 -0.34 8.56
C ALA A 56 -6.28 -0.74 10.03
N LYS A 57 -7.44 -1.31 10.38
CA LYS A 57 -7.77 -1.71 11.75
C LYS A 57 -7.09 -3.03 12.12
N THR A 58 -7.19 -4.04 11.26
CA THR A 58 -6.70 -5.40 11.57
C THR A 58 -5.26 -5.64 11.11
N GLY A 59 -4.77 -4.88 10.13
CA GLY A 59 -3.48 -5.14 9.48
C GLY A 59 -3.53 -6.28 8.45
N GLU A 60 -4.72 -6.82 8.16
CA GLU A 60 -4.91 -7.84 7.14
C GLU A 60 -4.56 -7.30 5.76
N LEU A 61 -3.84 -8.11 4.97
CA LEU A 61 -3.29 -7.73 3.68
C LEU A 61 -3.81 -8.63 2.57
N THR A 62 -4.29 -8.00 1.52
CA THR A 62 -4.71 -8.64 0.27
C THR A 62 -3.82 -8.15 -0.86
N ARG A 63 -3.19 -9.09 -1.59
CA ARG A 63 -2.44 -8.77 -2.81
C ARG A 63 -3.40 -8.60 -3.97
N LEU A 64 -3.33 -7.47 -4.66
CA LEU A 64 -4.23 -7.15 -5.78
C LEU A 64 -3.60 -7.41 -7.15
N THR A 65 -2.28 -7.37 -7.25
CA THR A 65 -1.56 -7.65 -8.50
C THR A 65 -0.56 -8.79 -8.32
N ASP A 66 -0.34 -9.57 -9.38
CA ASP A 66 0.75 -10.53 -9.40
C ASP A 66 2.10 -9.88 -9.07
N LYS A 67 2.95 -10.65 -8.41
CA LYS A 67 4.33 -10.26 -8.13
C LYS A 67 5.12 -10.23 -9.42
N THR A 68 5.96 -9.21 -9.56
CA THR A 68 6.88 -9.05 -10.70
C THR A 68 8.30 -8.80 -10.19
N ALA A 69 9.29 -8.97 -11.06
CA ALA A 69 10.70 -8.76 -10.70
C ALA A 69 10.99 -7.30 -10.30
N GLN A 70 10.38 -6.34 -11.00
CA GLN A 70 10.44 -4.93 -10.67
C GLN A 70 9.15 -4.49 -9.98
N ALA A 71 9.28 -3.83 -8.83
CA ALA A 71 8.14 -3.24 -8.14
C ALA A 71 7.45 -2.16 -9.00
N PRO A 72 6.13 -1.94 -8.83
CA PRO A 72 5.52 -0.69 -9.26
C PRO A 72 6.29 0.53 -8.74
N SER A 73 6.16 1.66 -9.44
CA SER A 73 6.77 2.91 -8.98
C SER A 73 6.26 3.27 -7.58
N GLY A 74 7.19 3.64 -6.72
CA GLY A 74 6.89 4.09 -5.35
C GLY A 74 6.25 5.48 -5.26
N ASP A 75 6.18 6.22 -6.39
CA ASP A 75 5.77 7.62 -6.42
C ASP A 75 4.28 7.84 -6.13
N ALA A 76 3.41 6.95 -6.64
CA ALA A 76 1.96 7.06 -6.41
C ALA A 76 1.24 5.71 -6.54
N VAL A 77 0.41 5.41 -5.53
CA VAL A 77 -0.56 4.32 -5.50
C VAL A 77 -1.80 4.88 -4.84
N VAL A 78 -2.87 5.08 -5.60
CA VAL A 78 -4.01 5.92 -5.19
C VAL A 78 -5.34 5.23 -5.45
N PHE A 79 -6.25 5.29 -4.48
CA PHE A 79 -7.64 4.89 -4.70
C PHE A 79 -8.34 5.81 -5.70
N SER A 80 -9.26 5.25 -6.47
CA SER A 80 -10.27 6.02 -7.20
C SER A 80 -11.23 6.70 -6.20
N PRO A 81 -11.91 7.80 -6.57
CA PRO A 81 -12.80 8.52 -5.65
C PRO A 81 -13.93 7.69 -5.05
N ASN A 82 -14.29 6.57 -5.68
CA ASN A 82 -15.31 5.63 -5.24
C ASN A 82 -14.73 4.31 -4.70
N ASP A 83 -13.43 4.27 -4.39
CA ASP A 83 -12.68 3.12 -3.86
C ASP A 83 -12.62 1.85 -4.73
N GLN A 84 -13.32 1.78 -5.87
CA GLN A 84 -13.40 0.59 -6.72
C GLN A 84 -12.08 0.19 -7.39
N TYR A 85 -11.21 1.16 -7.65
CA TYR A 85 -9.95 0.93 -8.35
C TYR A 85 -8.79 1.56 -7.59
N ILE A 86 -7.61 1.01 -7.83
CA ILE A 86 -6.34 1.61 -7.42
C ILE A 86 -5.53 1.90 -8.69
N ALA A 87 -5.14 3.16 -8.88
CA ALA A 87 -4.23 3.57 -9.93
C ALA A 87 -2.78 3.52 -9.44
N PHE A 88 -1.89 2.97 -10.25
CA PHE A 88 -0.46 2.83 -9.96
C PHE A 88 0.36 2.91 -11.25
N MET A 89 1.67 3.10 -11.14
CA MET A 89 2.56 3.19 -12.30
C MET A 89 3.55 2.02 -12.36
N ARG A 90 3.87 1.56 -13.58
CA ARG A 90 4.97 0.63 -13.84
C ARG A 90 5.80 1.11 -15.02
N ASP A 91 7.10 0.83 -14.94
CA ASP A 91 8.01 0.99 -16.05
C ASP A 91 7.97 -0.31 -16.88
N ILE A 92 7.50 -0.24 -18.13
CA ILE A 92 7.40 -1.37 -19.06
C ILE A 92 8.14 -0.96 -20.33
N ASP A 93 9.11 -1.77 -20.75
CA ASP A 93 9.94 -1.55 -21.94
C ASP A 93 10.58 -0.15 -22.00
N GLY A 94 10.99 0.38 -20.84
CA GLY A 94 11.64 1.69 -20.71
C GLY A 94 10.68 2.88 -20.58
N TYR A 95 9.37 2.65 -20.57
CA TYR A 95 8.36 3.72 -20.46
C TYR A 95 7.53 3.57 -19.19
N ARG A 96 7.32 4.68 -18.48
CA ARG A 96 6.40 4.74 -17.35
C ARG A 96 4.96 4.84 -17.82
N GLN A 97 4.14 3.89 -17.40
CA GLN A 97 2.74 3.80 -17.78
C GLN A 97 1.86 3.74 -16.52
N ILE A 98 0.61 4.17 -16.65
CA ILE A 98 -0.40 4.14 -15.59
C ILE A 98 -1.32 2.94 -15.82
N PHE A 99 -1.58 2.20 -14.76
CA PHE A 99 -2.45 1.03 -14.73
C PHE A 99 -3.49 1.20 -13.62
N THR A 100 -4.56 0.43 -13.71
CA THR A 100 -5.53 0.25 -12.63
C THR A 100 -5.67 -1.21 -12.27
N VAL A 101 -6.05 -1.47 -11.03
CA VAL A 101 -6.49 -2.77 -10.54
C VAL A 101 -7.76 -2.59 -9.71
N GLU A 102 -8.68 -3.54 -9.77
CA GLU A 102 -9.86 -3.55 -8.89
C GLU A 102 -9.41 -3.73 -7.44
N SER A 103 -10.01 -2.96 -6.52
CA SER A 103 -9.70 -3.05 -5.09
C SER A 103 -10.41 -4.24 -4.42
N GLY A 104 -11.57 -4.64 -4.95
CA GLY A 104 -12.46 -5.62 -4.31
C GLY A 104 -13.28 -5.06 -3.14
N LEU A 105 -13.32 -3.73 -2.98
CA LEU A 105 -14.14 -3.01 -2.01
C LEU A 105 -15.56 -2.71 -2.51
#